data_AF-A0A931VIF1-F1
#
_entry.id   AF-A0A931VIF1-F1
#
_cell.length_a   1.000
_cell.length_b   1.000
_cell.length_c   1.000
_cell.angle_alpha   90.00
_cell.angle_beta   90.00
_cell.angle_gamma   90.00
#
_symmetry.space_group_name_H-M   'P 1'
#
loop_
_entity.id
_entity.type
_entity.pdbx_description
1 polymer ?
#
loop_
_entity_poly.entity_id
_entity_poly.type
_entity_poly.pdbx_seq_one_letter_code
_entity_poly.pdbx_strand_id
1 'polypeptide(L)'
;MKKVKKIVLKTVKQEKKRLSEDEKLLADLSREQILDLADASGRKLGFLLALSPLEDKIKESIMDILELATPAQLDKFSEMLELSYLESGNKELEESFKKEVEQIKTTFDEKEKALEEETLFILEQIENKTLKINV
;
A
#
# COMPACT_ATOMS: atom_id res chain seq x y z
N MET A 1 -4.55 -29.96 -18.22
CA MET A 1 -4.60 -29.07 -19.40
C MET A 1 -6.00 -28.57 -19.81
N LYS A 2 -7.06 -29.39 -19.87
CA LYS A 2 -8.41 -28.94 -20.34
C LYS A 2 -9.07 -27.84 -19.50
N LYS A 3 -8.87 -27.82 -18.17
CA LYS A 3 -9.41 -26.78 -17.26
C LYS A 3 -8.80 -25.40 -17.50
N VAL A 4 -7.47 -25.32 -17.65
CA VAL A 4 -6.74 -24.07 -17.89
C VAL A 4 -7.20 -23.40 -19.19
N LYS A 5 -7.34 -24.18 -20.28
CA LYS A 5 -7.81 -23.67 -21.57
C LYS A 5 -9.23 -23.09 -21.51
N LYS A 6 -10.10 -23.66 -20.67
CA LYS A 6 -11.48 -23.20 -20.47
C LYS A 6 -11.56 -21.89 -19.66
N ILE A 7 -10.65 -21.71 -18.69
CA ILE A 7 -10.53 -20.47 -17.92
C ILE A 7 -10.05 -19.34 -18.84
N VAL A 8 -8.97 -19.55 -19.58
CA VAL A 8 -8.41 -18.57 -20.53
C VAL A 8 -9.47 -18.13 -21.55
N LEU A 9 -10.21 -19.07 -22.14
CA LEU A 9 -11.30 -18.75 -23.08
C LEU A 9 -12.44 -17.93 -22.46
N LYS A 10 -12.71 -18.13 -21.16
CA LYS A 10 -13.75 -17.39 -20.44
C LYS A 10 -13.29 -15.95 -20.16
N THR A 11 -12.03 -15.78 -19.75
CA THR A 11 -11.40 -14.47 -19.52
C THR A 11 -11.36 -13.65 -20.81
N VAL A 12 -10.90 -14.25 -21.91
CA VAL A 12 -10.86 -13.58 -23.23
C VAL A 12 -12.25 -13.17 -23.72
N LYS A 13 -13.28 -14.00 -23.47
CA LYS A 13 -14.67 -13.64 -23.80
C LYS A 13 -15.19 -12.47 -22.97
N GLN A 14 -14.84 -12.40 -21.69
CA GLN A 14 -15.23 -11.30 -20.81
C GLN A 14 -14.53 -9.99 -21.20
N GLU A 15 -13.23 -10.03 -21.53
CA GLU A 15 -12.50 -8.85 -22.02
C GLU A 15 -13.06 -8.33 -23.33
N LYS A 16 -13.36 -9.20 -24.29
CA LYS A 16 -14.00 -8.78 -25.55
C LYS A 16 -15.36 -8.12 -25.33
N LYS A 17 -16.11 -8.57 -24.33
CA LYS A 17 -17.40 -7.97 -23.98
C LYS A 17 -17.22 -6.59 -23.37
N ARG A 18 -16.26 -6.42 -22.46
CA ARG A 18 -15.92 -5.11 -21.85
C ARG A 18 -15.45 -4.10 -22.89
N LEU A 19 -14.50 -4.48 -23.74
CA LEU A 19 -14.02 -3.62 -24.83
C LEU A 19 -15.17 -3.15 -25.75
N SER A 20 -16.12 -4.04 -26.05
CA SER A 20 -17.32 -3.70 -26.84
C SER A 20 -18.30 -2.79 -26.10
N GLU A 21 -18.33 -2.80 -24.77
CA GLU A 21 -19.18 -1.92 -23.96
C GLU A 21 -18.53 -0.53 -23.84
N ASP A 22 -17.22 -0.46 -23.66
CA ASP A 22 -16.46 0.79 -23.59
C ASP A 22 -16.46 1.53 -24.93
N GLU A 23 -16.32 0.81 -26.06
CA GLU A 23 -16.45 1.38 -27.41
C GLU A 23 -17.84 1.98 -27.67
N LYS A 24 -18.90 1.35 -27.15
CA LYS A 24 -20.27 1.91 -27.23
C LYS A 24 -20.45 3.12 -26.36
N LEU A 25 -19.88 3.11 -25.15
CA LEU A 25 -19.98 4.21 -24.21
C LEU A 25 -19.27 5.45 -24.75
N LEU A 26 -18.11 5.28 -25.38
CA LEU A 26 -17.38 6.36 -26.07
C LEU A 26 -18.12 6.87 -27.32
N ALA A 27 -18.89 6.03 -28.01
CA ALA A 27 -19.66 6.42 -29.18
C ALA A 27 -20.84 7.34 -28.86
N ASP A 28 -21.36 7.27 -27.62
CA ASP A 28 -22.48 8.10 -27.15
C ASP A 28 -22.03 9.45 -26.53
N LEU A 29 -20.72 9.65 -26.35
CA LEU A 29 -20.16 10.87 -25.77
C LEU A 29 -19.92 11.96 -26.81
N SER A 30 -20.10 13.22 -26.40
CA SER A 30 -19.68 14.36 -27.19
C SER A 30 -18.15 14.41 -27.28
N ARG A 31 -17.63 15.08 -28.32
CA ARG A 31 -16.19 15.28 -28.47
C ARG A 31 -15.56 15.98 -27.25
N GLU A 32 -16.26 16.94 -26.65
CA GLU A 32 -15.79 17.63 -25.44
C GLU A 32 -15.71 16.67 -24.25
N GLN A 33 -16.71 15.80 -24.06
CA GLN A 33 -16.68 14.80 -22.99
C GLN A 33 -15.55 13.77 -23.16
N ILE A 34 -15.22 13.40 -24.41
CA ILE A 34 -14.09 12.53 -24.72
C ILE A 34 -12.77 13.21 -24.36
N LEU A 35 -12.63 14.51 -24.67
CA LEU A 35 -11.44 15.28 -24.35
C LEU A 35 -11.27 15.48 -22.84
N ASP A 36 -12.37 15.78 -22.13
CA ASP A 36 -12.36 15.91 -20.67
C ASP A 36 -11.96 14.60 -19.98
N LEU A 37 -12.49 13.47 -20.47
CA LEU A 37 -12.13 12.14 -19.97
C LEU A 37 -10.66 11.82 -20.23
N ALA A 38 -10.16 12.15 -21.43
CA ALA A 38 -8.76 11.97 -21.78
C ALA A 38 -7.83 12.83 -20.91
N ASP A 39 -8.19 14.09 -20.64
CA ASP A 39 -7.41 14.98 -19.76
C ASP A 39 -7.40 14.46 -18.32
N ALA A 40 -8.56 14.04 -17.81
CA ALA A 40 -8.66 13.46 -16.47
C ALA A 40 -7.81 12.19 -16.33
N SER A 41 -7.91 11.26 -17.29
CA SER A 41 -7.11 10.03 -17.30
C SER A 41 -5.62 10.32 -17.44
N GLY A 42 -5.23 11.25 -18.33
CA GLY A 42 -3.84 11.66 -18.52
C GLY A 42 -3.23 12.29 -17.26
N ARG A 43 -3.96 13.17 -16.57
CA ARG A 43 -3.52 13.77 -15.31
C ARG A 43 -3.30 12.73 -14.22
N LYS A 44 -4.23 11.79 -14.08
CA LYS A 44 -4.12 10.70 -13.10
C LYS A 44 -2.87 9.86 -13.36
N LEU A 45 -2.68 9.43 -14.60
CA LEU A 45 -1.54 8.63 -15.03
C LEU A 45 -0.22 9.37 -14.81
N GLY A 46 -0.15 10.64 -15.20
CA GLY A 46 1.02 11.50 -15.02
C GLY A 46 1.37 11.71 -13.55
N PHE A 47 0.36 11.91 -12.69
CA PHE A 47 0.56 12.01 -11.24
C PHE A 47 1.12 10.72 -10.64
N LEU A 48 0.55 9.57 -10.99
CA LEU A 48 1.01 8.27 -10.52
C LEU A 48 2.42 7.94 -11.01
N LEU A 49 2.74 8.27 -12.26
CA LEU A 49 4.07 8.08 -12.82
C LEU A 49 5.09 8.98 -12.13
N ALA A 50 4.74 10.23 -11.84
CA ALA A 50 5.61 11.17 -11.13
C ALA A 50 5.96 10.66 -9.72
N LEU A 51 4.97 10.13 -8.99
CA LEU A 51 5.15 9.55 -7.66
C LEU A 51 5.82 8.18 -7.64
N SER A 52 5.91 7.51 -8.80
CA SER A 52 6.56 6.20 -8.86
C SER A 52 8.07 6.29 -8.54
N PRO A 53 8.65 5.29 -7.88
CA PRO A 53 10.08 5.25 -7.54
C PRO A 53 10.98 4.90 -8.75
N LEU A 54 10.45 5.00 -9.97
CA LEU A 54 11.18 4.69 -11.20
C LEU A 54 12.18 5.81 -11.53
N GLU A 55 13.28 5.46 -12.19
CA GLU A 55 14.23 6.44 -12.72
C GLU A 55 13.62 7.27 -13.85
N ASP A 56 14.03 8.53 -13.99
CA ASP A 56 13.45 9.46 -14.98
C ASP A 56 13.53 8.94 -16.41
N LYS A 57 14.63 8.29 -16.80
CA LYS A 57 14.78 7.66 -18.12
C LYS A 57 13.76 6.55 -18.37
N ILE A 58 13.40 5.81 -17.32
CA ILE A 58 12.38 4.76 -17.39
C ILE A 58 11.00 5.40 -17.51
N LYS A 59 10.74 6.49 -16.77
CA LYS A 59 9.50 7.26 -16.86
C LYS A 59 9.30 7.83 -18.27
N GLU A 60 10.34 8.40 -18.88
CA GLU A 60 10.32 8.88 -20.26
C GLU A 60 10.01 7.74 -21.26
N SER A 61 10.70 6.60 -21.14
CA SER A 61 10.44 5.44 -21.99
C SER A 61 9.02 4.89 -21.83
N ILE A 62 8.46 4.98 -20.63
CA ILE A 62 7.07 4.60 -20.36
C ILE A 62 6.11 5.58 -21.06
N MET A 63 6.37 6.89 -20.99
CA MET A 63 5.55 7.90 -21.68
C MET A 63 5.47 7.63 -23.19
N ASP A 64 6.61 7.30 -23.82
CA ASP A 64 6.65 6.95 -25.25
C ASP A 64 5.77 5.73 -25.60
N ILE A 65 5.69 4.75 -24.69
CA ILE A 65 4.85 3.56 -24.87
C ILE A 65 3.38 3.90 -24.67
N LEU A 66 3.07 4.76 -23.71
CA LEU A 66 1.69 5.13 -23.36
C LEU A 66 1.01 5.91 -24.48
N GLU A 67 1.74 6.67 -25.29
CA GLU A 67 1.20 7.35 -26.48
C GLU A 67 0.60 6.38 -27.52
N LEU A 68 1.10 5.14 -27.54
CA LEU A 68 0.65 4.09 -28.46
C LEU A 68 -0.36 3.14 -27.83
N ALA A 69 -0.67 3.33 -26.54
CA ALA A 69 -1.54 2.44 -25.80
C ALA A 69 -3.02 2.72 -26.10
N THR A 70 -3.82 1.66 -26.12
CA THR A 70 -5.28 1.77 -26.17
C THR A 70 -5.83 2.26 -24.83
N PRO A 71 -7.04 2.86 -24.79
CA PRO A 71 -7.66 3.30 -23.53
C PRO A 71 -7.70 2.21 -22.45
N ALA A 72 -8.07 0.99 -22.82
CA ALA A 72 -8.09 -0.15 -21.90
C ALA A 72 -6.69 -0.55 -21.37
N GLN A 73 -5.63 -0.30 -22.14
CA GLN A 73 -4.25 -0.53 -21.67
C GLN A 73 -3.79 0.58 -20.73
N LEU A 74 -4.16 1.83 -21.01
CA LEU A 74 -3.91 2.98 -20.12
C LEU A 74 -4.60 2.80 -18.77
N ASP A 75 -5.83 2.30 -18.75
CA ASP A 75 -6.57 2.01 -17.51
C ASP A 75 -5.87 0.92 -16.69
N LYS A 76 -5.49 -0.20 -17.32
CA LYS A 76 -4.75 -1.27 -16.63
C LYS A 76 -3.40 -0.80 -16.09
N PHE A 77 -2.70 0.08 -16.82
CA PHE A 77 -1.44 0.64 -16.37
C PHE A 77 -1.65 1.60 -15.19
N SER A 78 -2.70 2.43 -15.23
CA SER A 78 -3.12 3.25 -14.08
C SER A 78 -3.39 2.40 -12.85
N GLU A 79 -4.22 1.35 -12.98
CA GLU A 79 -4.55 0.44 -11.88
C GLU A 79 -3.29 -0.20 -11.25
N MET A 80 -2.32 -0.59 -12.09
CA MET A 80 -1.05 -1.14 -11.63
C MET A 80 -0.24 -0.12 -10.82
N LEU A 81 -0.14 1.13 -11.29
CA LEU A 81 0.57 2.18 -10.58
C LEU A 81 -0.14 2.58 -9.28
N GLU A 82 -1.48 2.61 -9.26
CA GLU A 82 -2.26 2.84 -8.03
C GLU A 82 -2.00 1.76 -6.99
N LEU A 83 -2.00 0.50 -7.40
CA LEU A 83 -1.69 -0.61 -6.51
C LEU A 83 -0.28 -0.47 -5.92
N SER A 84 0.71 -0.15 -6.77
CA SER A 84 2.09 0.06 -6.34
C SER A 84 2.23 1.26 -5.38
N TYR A 85 1.47 2.33 -5.60
CA TYR A 85 1.40 3.48 -4.69
C TYR A 85 0.80 3.10 -3.32
N LEU A 86 -0.29 2.33 -3.32
CA LEU A 86 -0.91 1.86 -2.07
C LEU A 86 0.00 0.89 -1.30
N GLU A 87 0.71 0.00 -2.01
CA GLU A 87 1.66 -0.93 -1.41
C GLU A 87 2.89 -0.23 -0.83
N SER A 88 3.38 0.85 -1.46
CA SER A 88 4.50 1.63 -0.94
C SER A 88 4.12 2.44 0.30
N GLY A 89 2.94 3.07 0.31
CA GLY A 89 2.44 3.78 1.50
C GLY A 89 2.21 2.86 2.72
N ASN A 90 1.84 1.60 2.49
CA ASN A 90 1.69 0.63 3.57
C ASN A 90 3.02 0.22 4.22
N LYS A 91 4.14 0.24 3.50
CA LYS A 91 5.45 -0.14 4.05
C LYS A 91 5.97 0.86 5.08
N GLU A 92 5.85 2.16 4.80
CA GLU A 92 6.25 3.20 5.75
C GLU A 92 5.37 3.20 7.00
N LEU A 93 4.05 3.00 6.82
CA LEU A 93 3.11 2.84 7.92
C LEU A 93 3.47 1.60 8.76
N GLU A 94 3.78 0.47 8.12
CA GLU A 94 4.15 -0.76 8.81
C GLU A 94 5.48 -0.64 9.58
N GLU A 95 6.47 0.08 9.06
CA GLU A 95 7.72 0.36 9.77
C GLU A 95 7.52 1.29 10.97
N SER A 96 6.71 2.35 10.81
CA SER A 96 6.39 3.26 11.92
C SER A 96 5.64 2.54 13.05
N PHE A 97 4.66 1.70 12.70
CA PHE A 97 3.91 0.90 13.66
C PHE A 97 4.80 -0.12 14.38
N LYS A 98 5.72 -0.80 13.66
CA LYS A 98 6.71 -1.69 14.29
C LYS A 98 7.58 -0.95 15.31
N LYS A 99 8.05 0.26 14.97
CA LYS A 99 8.84 1.08 15.89
C LYS A 99 8.05 1.49 17.14
N GLU A 100 6.79 1.91 16.97
CA GLU A 100 5.92 2.26 18.11
C GLU A 100 5.66 1.06 19.03
N VAL A 101 5.40 -0.12 18.46
CA VAL A 101 5.20 -1.35 19.24
C VAL A 101 6.46 -1.73 20.02
N GLU A 102 7.64 -1.62 19.39
CA GLU A 102 8.91 -1.91 20.06
C GLU A 102 9.20 -0.89 21.18
N GLN A 103 8.88 0.39 20.98
CA GLN A 103 9.00 1.42 22.01
C GLN A 103 8.08 1.16 23.21
N ILE A 104 6.82 0.77 22.96
CA ILE A 104 5.87 0.41 24.02
C ILE A 104 6.41 -0.76 24.84
N LYS A 105 6.92 -1.80 24.16
CA LYS A 105 7.49 -2.97 24.82
C LYS A 105 8.70 -2.61 25.68
N THR A 106 9.64 -1.85 25.12
CA THR A 106 10.84 -1.41 25.86
C THR A 106 10.45 -0.60 27.11
N THR A 107 9.49 0.33 26.97
CA THR A 107 8.99 1.14 28.09
C THR A 107 8.33 0.29 29.16
N PHE A 108 7.63 -0.77 28.76
CA PHE A 108 6.98 -1.70 29.69
C PHE A 108 8.01 -2.54 30.45
N ASP A 109 8.98 -3.11 29.75
CA ASP A 109 10.07 -3.92 30.34
C ASP A 109 10.90 -3.08 31.33
N GLU A 110 11.17 -1.81 31.03
CA GLU A 110 11.84 -0.88 31.94
C GLU A 110 11.03 -0.60 33.20
N LYS A 111 9.71 -0.40 33.06
CA LYS A 111 8.82 -0.20 34.20
C LYS A 111 8.69 -1.45 35.05
N GLU A 112 8.62 -2.62 34.45
CA GLU A 112 8.56 -3.90 35.16
C GLU A 112 9.81 -4.10 36.01
N LYS A 113 11.01 -3.90 35.43
CA LYS A 113 12.26 -3.94 36.18
C LYS A 113 12.33 -2.94 37.31
N ALA A 114 11.94 -1.69 37.07
CA ALA A 114 11.91 -0.67 38.11
C ALA A 114 10.98 -1.07 39.27
N LEU A 115 9.83 -1.68 38.96
CA LEU A 115 8.88 -2.16 39.95
C LEU A 115 9.43 -3.37 40.72
N GLU A 116 10.13 -4.29 40.05
CA GLU A 116 10.80 -5.42 40.68
C GLU A 116 11.89 -4.95 41.65
N GLU A 117 12.74 -4.02 41.22
CA GLU A 117 13.80 -3.44 42.05
C GLU A 117 13.22 -2.70 43.26
N GLU A 118 12.16 -1.91 43.07
CA GLU A 118 11.45 -1.23 44.15
C GLU A 118 10.84 -2.24 45.15
N THR A 119 10.22 -3.30 44.63
CA THR A 119 9.61 -4.34 45.46
C THR A 119 10.66 -5.10 46.26
N LEU A 120 11.78 -5.47 45.64
CA LEU A 120 12.93 -6.09 46.32
C LEU A 120 13.48 -5.20 47.43
N PHE A 121 13.66 -3.90 47.16
CA PHE A 121 14.12 -2.94 48.14
C PHE A 121 13.16 -2.85 49.34
N ILE A 122 11.84 -2.79 49.10
CA ILE A 122 10.84 -2.77 50.16
C ILE A 122 10.90 -4.06 51.00
N LEU A 123 11.03 -5.23 50.36
CA LEU A 123 11.13 -6.52 51.05
C LEU A 123 12.37 -6.58 51.95
N GLU A 124 13.53 -6.12 51.47
CA GLU A 124 14.77 -6.05 52.27
C GLU A 124 14.61 -5.11 53.48
N GLN A 125 13.93 -3.97 53.31
CA GLN A 125 13.66 -3.04 54.42
C GLN A 125 12.74 -3.65 55.48
N ILE A 126 11.74 -4.42 55.05
CA ILE A 126 10.83 -5.13 55.96
C ILE A 126 11.59 -6.22 56.74
N GLU A 127 12.38 -7.06 56.06
CA GLU A 127 13.15 -8.14 56.68
C GLU A 127 14.15 -7.61 57.72
N ASN A 128 14.88 -6.54 57.38
CA ASN A 128 15.82 -5.90 58.31
C ASN A 128 15.14 -5.26 59.53
N LYS A 129 13.89 -4.79 59.38
CA LYS A 129 13.09 -4.28 60.52
C LYS A 129 12.60 -5.41 61.42
N THR A 130 12.12 -6.52 60.87
CA THR A 130 11.66 -7.67 61.68
C THR A 130 12.81 -8.35 62.42
N LEU A 131 14.00 -8.45 61.82
CA LEU A 131 15.19 -8.98 62.50
C LEU A 131 15.64 -8.11 63.68
N LYS A 132 15.49 -6.78 63.60
CA LYS A 132 15.84 -5.85 64.71
C LYS A 132 14.83 -5.83 65.85
N ILE A 133 13.62 -6.35 65.67
CA ILE A 133 12.58 -6.42 66.71
C ILE A 133 12.70 -7.72 67.53
N ASN A 134 13.36 -8.76 66.99
CA ASN A 134 13.54 -10.07 67.62
C ASN A 134 14.91 -10.26 68.31
N VAL A 135 15.71 -9.20 68.47
CA VAL A 135 16.95 -9.16 69.26
C VAL A 135 16.74 -8.24 70.46
#